data_AF-A0A353TWP6-F1
#
_entry.id   AF-A0A353TWP6-F1
#
_cell.length_a   1.000
_cell.length_b   1.000
_cell.length_c   1.000
_cell.angle_alpha   90.00
_cell.angle_beta   90.00
_cell.angle_gamma   90.00
#
_symmetry.space_group_name_H-M   'P 1'
#
loop_
_entity.id
_entity.type
_entity.pdbx_description
1 polymer ?
#
loop_
_entity_poly.entity_id
_entity_poly.type
_entity_poly.pdbx_seq_one_letter_code
_entity_poly.pdbx_strand_id
1 'polypeptide(L)'
;ADHVIDMGPMAGRHGGQVVSQGSPLQIINSKSLTADYLNGTKAIRMPSVRREGNGKTVEIIGATGNNLKNISVKFPLGKLICVTGVSGSGKSTLINGTLYPILNKHVYNGVQEALPYKKVIGLEHVDKVVDVDQSPLGRTPRSNPAT
;
A
#
# COMPACT_ATOMS: atom_id res chain seq x y z
N ALA A 1 16.47 0.00 19.55
CA ALA A 1 15.63 -0.13 20.76
C ALA A 1 16.51 -0.68 21.85
N ASP A 2 16.46 -0.12 23.05
CA ASP A 2 17.26 -0.63 24.18
C ASP A 2 16.55 -1.80 24.88
N HIS A 3 15.21 -1.79 24.82
CA HIS A 3 14.35 -2.84 25.33
C HIS A 3 13.21 -3.08 24.33
N VAL A 4 12.76 -4.33 24.24
CA VAL A 4 11.69 -4.79 23.35
C VAL A 4 10.74 -5.65 24.18
N ILE A 5 9.44 -5.45 23.97
CA ILE A 5 8.37 -6.28 24.52
C ILE A 5 7.61 -6.84 23.31
N ASP A 6 7.59 -8.16 23.19
CA ASP A 6 6.91 -8.87 22.13
C ASP A 6 5.57 -9.42 22.64
N MET A 7 4.49 -9.05 21.96
CA MET A 7 3.11 -9.40 22.36
C MET A 7 2.57 -10.49 21.44
N GLY A 8 1.88 -11.48 21.99
CA GLY A 8 1.34 -12.59 21.21
C GLY A 8 0.64 -13.65 22.06
N PRO A 9 0.67 -14.93 21.66
CA PRO A 9 1.33 -15.46 20.45
C PRO A 9 0.61 -15.13 19.13
N MET A 10 -0.66 -14.73 19.19
CA MET A 10 -1.51 -14.38 18.03
C MET A 10 -2.30 -13.09 18.31
N ALA A 11 -3.18 -12.70 17.38
CA ALA A 11 -4.07 -11.55 17.55
C ALA A 11 -5.39 -11.93 18.26
N GLY A 12 -6.10 -10.91 18.78
CA GLY A 12 -7.43 -11.06 19.40
C GLY A 12 -7.40 -11.95 20.64
N ARG A 13 -8.41 -12.83 20.78
CA ARG A 13 -8.55 -13.75 21.94
C ARG A 13 -7.39 -14.73 22.13
N HIS A 14 -6.57 -14.92 21.09
CA HIS A 14 -5.40 -15.79 21.11
C HIS A 14 -4.10 -15.03 21.41
N GLY A 15 -4.20 -13.75 21.77
CA GLY A 15 -3.09 -12.87 22.12
C GLY A 15 -3.15 -12.38 23.56
N GLY A 16 -2.62 -11.18 23.77
CA GLY A 16 -2.70 -10.48 25.07
C GLY A 16 -1.64 -10.90 26.08
N GLN A 17 -0.62 -11.67 25.66
CA GLN A 17 0.46 -12.13 26.53
C GLN A 17 1.79 -11.55 26.07
N VAL A 18 2.69 -11.29 27.03
CA VAL A 18 4.09 -10.99 26.74
C VAL A 18 4.79 -12.31 26.43
N VAL A 19 5.12 -12.56 25.16
CA VAL A 19 5.76 -13.82 24.72
C VAL A 19 7.28 -13.78 24.83
N SER A 20 7.87 -12.58 24.75
CA SER A 20 9.27 -12.35 25.11
C SER A 20 9.50 -10.88 25.47
N GLN A 21 10.47 -10.61 26.32
CA GLN A 21 10.89 -9.24 26.67
C GLN A 21 12.38 -9.22 26.98
N GLY A 22 13.07 -8.12 26.68
CA GLY A 22 14.52 -7.99 26.89
C GLY A 22 15.18 -7.04 25.90
N SER A 23 16.51 -7.09 25.81
CA SER A 23 17.25 -6.39 24.77
C SER A 23 16.98 -7.00 23.38
N PRO A 24 17.18 -6.29 22.26
CA PRO A 24 17.01 -6.86 20.93
C PRO A 24 17.79 -8.16 20.70
N LEU A 25 19.01 -8.27 21.27
CA LEU A 25 19.82 -9.49 21.18
C LEU A 25 19.20 -10.67 21.93
N GLN A 26 18.51 -10.41 23.04
CA GLN A 26 17.76 -11.44 23.77
C GLN A 26 16.50 -11.87 22.99
N ILE A 27 15.82 -10.93 22.33
CA ILE A 27 14.63 -11.25 21.51
C ILE A 27 14.99 -12.14 20.33
N ILE A 28 16.11 -11.91 19.65
CA ILE A 28 16.54 -12.72 18.48
C ILE A 28 16.64 -14.22 18.82
N ASN A 29 16.96 -14.54 20.09
CA ASN A 29 17.11 -15.91 20.60
C ASN A 29 15.85 -16.45 21.30
N SER A 30 14.77 -15.67 21.36
CA SER A 30 13.52 -16.08 22.01
C SER A 30 12.70 -17.00 21.10
N LYS A 31 11.70 -17.67 21.67
CA LYS A 31 10.75 -18.51 20.93
C LYS A 31 9.49 -17.70 20.59
N SER A 32 9.58 -16.80 19.63
CA SER A 32 8.46 -15.98 19.19
C SER A 32 8.41 -15.81 17.68
N LEU A 33 7.25 -15.43 17.14
CA LEU A 33 7.09 -15.14 15.72
C LEU A 33 8.02 -14.00 15.28
N THR A 34 8.18 -12.98 16.13
CA THR A 34 9.09 -11.85 15.88
C THR A 34 10.55 -12.34 15.82
N ALA A 35 10.97 -13.18 16.76
CA ALA A 35 12.31 -13.77 16.76
C ALA A 35 12.58 -14.57 15.48
N ASP A 36 11.63 -15.40 15.04
CA ASP A 36 11.74 -16.21 13.82
C ASP A 36 12.02 -15.35 12.58
N TYR A 37 11.41 -14.16 12.48
CA TYR A 37 11.69 -13.24 11.37
C TYR A 37 13.01 -12.50 11.53
N LEU A 38 13.40 -12.14 12.76
CA LEU A 38 14.66 -11.43 13.02
C LEU A 38 15.89 -12.31 12.83
N ASN A 39 15.79 -13.60 13.17
CA ASN A 39 16.89 -14.56 13.04
C ASN A 39 16.89 -15.31 11.69
N GLY A 40 15.90 -15.07 10.83
CA GLY A 40 15.81 -15.66 9.49
C GLY A 40 15.24 -17.08 9.44
N THR A 41 14.78 -17.65 10.56
CA THR A 41 14.01 -18.91 10.57
C THR A 41 12.75 -18.80 9.71
N LYS A 42 12.12 -17.63 9.70
CA LYS A 42 11.05 -17.22 8.78
C LYS A 42 11.51 -16.03 7.93
N ALA A 43 11.05 -15.99 6.69
CA ALA A 43 11.33 -14.89 5.78
C ALA A 43 10.18 -14.70 4.80
N ILE A 44 9.98 -13.46 4.36
CA ILE A 44 9.08 -13.15 3.24
C ILE A 44 9.81 -13.58 1.96
N ARG A 45 9.28 -14.62 1.30
CA ARG A 45 9.91 -15.16 0.08
C ARG A 45 9.81 -14.16 -1.06
N MET A 46 10.94 -13.89 -1.69
CA MET A 46 11.00 -13.15 -2.95
C MET A 46 10.48 -14.05 -4.08
N PRO A 47 9.49 -13.61 -4.88
CA PRO A 47 9.07 -14.38 -6.04
C PRO A 47 10.24 -14.49 -7.03
N SER A 48 10.48 -15.68 -7.57
CA SER A 48 11.52 -15.91 -8.59
C SER A 48 11.17 -15.28 -9.94
N VAL A 49 9.88 -15.18 -10.23
CA VAL A 49 9.36 -14.63 -11.50
C VAL A 49 8.47 -13.42 -11.20
N ARG A 50 8.63 -12.36 -12.00
CA ARG A 50 7.76 -11.17 -11.96
C ARG A 50 6.64 -11.32 -13.00
N ARG A 51 5.49 -10.70 -12.74
CA ARG A 51 4.36 -10.75 -13.69
C ARG A 51 4.74 -9.99 -14.97
N GLU A 52 4.61 -10.65 -16.12
CA GLU A 52 4.84 -10.05 -17.44
C GLU A 52 3.87 -8.89 -17.75
N GLY A 53 2.69 -8.92 -17.12
CA GLY A 53 1.60 -7.97 -17.38
C GLY A 53 0.72 -8.40 -18.55
N ASN A 54 -0.22 -7.56 -18.94
CA ASN A 54 -1.17 -7.85 -20.03
C ASN A 54 -0.90 -7.01 -21.31
N GLY A 55 0.27 -6.37 -21.38
CA GLY A 55 0.66 -5.48 -22.49
C GLY A 55 -0.03 -4.11 -22.52
N LYS A 56 -1.02 -3.87 -21.66
CA LYS A 56 -1.75 -2.59 -21.58
C LYS A 56 -1.13 -1.66 -20.55
N THR A 57 -1.32 -0.35 -20.72
CA THR A 57 -0.76 0.66 -19.82
C THR A 57 -1.72 1.82 -19.61
N VAL A 58 -1.77 2.38 -18.40
CA VAL A 58 -2.30 3.72 -18.15
C VAL A 58 -1.12 4.69 -18.04
N GLU A 59 -1.17 5.83 -18.71
CA GLU A 59 -0.09 6.82 -18.67
C GLU A 59 -0.63 8.18 -18.28
N ILE A 60 0.01 8.80 -17.28
CA ILE A 60 -0.21 10.21 -16.94
C ILE A 60 0.93 11.01 -17.54
N ILE A 61 0.61 12.07 -18.27
CA ILE A 61 1.58 12.95 -18.93
C ILE A 61 1.54 14.32 -18.28
N GLY A 62 2.72 14.81 -17.89
CA GLY A 62 2.93 16.17 -17.40
C GLY A 62 2.17 16.50 -16.11
N ALA A 63 2.20 15.60 -15.12
CA ALA A 63 1.65 15.85 -13.79
C ALA A 63 2.47 16.92 -13.05
N THR A 64 1.79 17.98 -12.60
CA THR A 64 2.38 19.16 -11.93
C THR A 64 1.74 19.47 -10.59
N GLY A 65 0.82 18.63 -10.10
CA GLY A 65 0.23 18.77 -8.78
C GLY A 65 1.26 18.92 -7.66
N ASN A 66 1.01 19.86 -6.73
CA ASN A 66 1.88 20.16 -5.59
C ASN A 66 3.36 20.32 -5.99
N ASN A 67 4.22 19.40 -5.55
CA ASN A 67 5.66 19.42 -5.81
C ASN A 67 6.11 18.55 -7.01
N LEU A 68 5.18 17.96 -7.77
CA LEU A 68 5.51 17.18 -8.96
C LEU A 68 6.11 18.08 -10.05
N LYS A 69 7.23 17.64 -10.62
CA LYS A 69 8.04 18.44 -11.56
C LYS A 69 7.69 18.14 -13.01
N ASN A 70 6.42 18.30 -13.40
CA ASN A 70 5.93 18.02 -14.76
C ASN A 70 6.31 16.60 -15.24
N ILE A 71 6.02 15.60 -14.41
CA ILE A 71 6.44 14.22 -14.65
C ILE A 71 5.45 13.47 -15.55
N SER A 72 5.96 12.52 -16.33
CA SER A 72 5.13 11.57 -17.09
C SER A 72 5.45 10.15 -16.62
N VAL A 73 4.42 9.37 -16.29
CA VAL A 73 4.55 8.05 -15.66
C VAL A 73 3.62 7.05 -16.32
N LYS A 74 4.17 5.88 -16.67
CA LYS A 74 3.44 4.74 -17.20
C LYS A 74 3.17 3.70 -16.11
N PHE A 75 1.94 3.24 -16.02
CA PHE A 75 1.46 2.21 -15.11
C PHE A 75 1.08 0.96 -15.92
N PRO A 76 1.98 -0.03 -16.04
CA PRO A 76 1.70 -1.27 -16.78
C PRO A 76 0.67 -2.14 -16.07
N LEU A 77 -0.42 -2.47 -16.76
CA LEU A 77 -1.53 -3.24 -16.19
C LEU A 77 -1.19 -4.74 -16.11
N GLY A 78 -1.87 -5.44 -15.20
CA GLY A 78 -1.60 -6.85 -14.90
C GLY A 78 -0.32 -7.07 -14.07
N LYS A 79 0.27 -6.01 -13.51
CA LYS A 79 1.47 -6.08 -12.66
C LYS A 79 1.18 -5.63 -11.23
N LEU A 80 2.01 -6.09 -10.30
CA LEU A 80 2.11 -5.46 -8.98
C LEU A 80 3.06 -4.27 -9.11
N ILE A 81 2.51 -3.05 -9.05
CA ILE A 81 3.29 -1.81 -9.12
C ILE A 81 3.48 -1.29 -7.70
N CYS A 82 4.72 -0.95 -7.36
CA CYS A 82 5.02 -0.25 -6.12
C CYS A 82 5.51 1.17 -6.45
N VAL A 83 4.89 2.18 -5.83
CA VAL A 83 5.35 3.57 -5.93
C VAL A 83 6.09 3.93 -4.66
N THR A 84 7.40 4.08 -4.77
CA THR A 84 8.32 4.26 -3.64
C THR A 84 8.98 5.63 -3.65
N GLY A 85 9.59 6.00 -2.52
CA GLY A 85 10.28 7.29 -2.33
C GLY A 85 10.16 7.80 -0.91
N VAL A 86 11.02 8.73 -0.52
CA VAL A 86 11.04 9.34 0.82
C VAL A 86 9.74 10.10 1.14
N SER A 87 9.48 10.37 2.42
CA SER A 87 8.34 11.22 2.79
C SER A 87 8.42 12.58 2.07
N GLY A 88 7.28 13.09 1.60
CA GLY A 88 7.22 14.33 0.82
C GLY A 88 7.65 14.23 -0.65
N SER A 89 8.09 13.06 -1.16
CA SER A 89 8.53 12.91 -2.55
C SER A 89 7.42 13.01 -3.62
N GLY A 90 6.16 13.19 -3.20
CA GLY A 90 5.02 13.33 -4.13
C GLY A 90 4.28 12.03 -4.47
N LYS A 91 4.52 10.91 -3.78
CA LYS A 91 3.83 9.61 -4.03
C LYS A 91 2.31 9.74 -3.94
N SER A 92 1.81 10.24 -2.80
CA SER A 92 0.37 10.43 -2.56
C SER A 92 -0.21 11.49 -3.49
N THR A 93 0.56 12.52 -3.84
CA THR A 93 0.16 13.49 -4.87
C THR A 93 -0.09 12.81 -6.20
N LEU A 94 0.84 11.96 -6.66
CA LEU A 94 0.73 11.24 -7.93
C LEU A 94 -0.40 10.20 -7.93
N ILE A 95 -0.51 9.40 -6.86
CA ILE A 95 -1.46 8.30 -6.80
C ILE A 95 -2.84 8.76 -6.33
N ASN A 96 -2.95 9.21 -5.09
CA ASN A 96 -4.23 9.57 -4.48
C ASN A 96 -4.76 10.93 -4.96
N GLY A 97 -3.87 11.87 -5.30
CA GLY A 97 -4.24 13.22 -5.73
C GLY A 97 -4.44 13.36 -7.24
N THR A 98 -3.84 12.49 -8.06
CA THR A 98 -3.91 12.59 -9.53
C THR A 98 -4.48 11.32 -10.15
N LEU A 99 -3.81 10.18 -10.06
CA LEU A 99 -4.22 8.96 -10.76
C LEU A 99 -5.61 8.46 -10.32
N TYR A 100 -5.84 8.33 -9.02
CA TYR A 100 -7.10 7.81 -8.50
C TYR A 100 -8.30 8.69 -8.87
N PRO A 101 -8.29 10.02 -8.67
CA PRO A 101 -9.41 10.87 -9.09
C PRO A 101 -9.67 10.82 -10.60
N ILE A 102 -8.63 10.72 -11.44
CA ILE A 102 -8.79 10.53 -12.89
C ILE A 102 -9.55 9.23 -13.18
N LEU A 103 -9.12 8.11 -12.61
CA LEU A 103 -9.76 6.81 -12.81
C LEU A 103 -11.18 6.77 -12.24
N ASN A 104 -11.38 7.33 -11.04
CA ASN A 104 -12.67 7.37 -10.36
C ASN A 104 -13.69 8.21 -11.15
N LYS A 105 -13.25 9.33 -11.73
CA LYS A 105 -14.06 10.13 -12.64
C LYS A 105 -14.38 9.38 -13.93
N HIS A 106 -13.41 8.68 -14.52
CA HIS A 106 -13.64 7.90 -15.74
C HIS A 106 -14.63 6.75 -15.55
N VAL A 107 -14.48 6.00 -14.47
CA VAL A 107 -15.26 4.76 -14.24
C VAL A 107 -16.62 5.05 -13.60
N TYR A 108 -16.69 5.97 -12.64
CA TYR A 108 -17.88 6.16 -11.80
C TYR A 108 -18.44 7.59 -11.83
N ASN A 109 -17.93 8.47 -12.69
CA ASN A 109 -18.27 9.90 -12.68
C ASN A 109 -18.02 10.55 -11.31
N GLY A 110 -16.97 10.12 -10.60
CA GLY A 110 -16.57 10.68 -9.31
C GLY A 110 -16.35 12.20 -9.35
N VAL A 111 -16.75 12.87 -8.27
CA VAL A 111 -16.73 14.34 -8.15
C VAL A 111 -15.37 14.91 -7.73
N GLN A 112 -14.45 14.07 -7.23
CA GLN A 112 -13.14 14.52 -6.81
C GLN A 112 -12.32 14.97 -8.02
N GLU A 113 -11.81 16.21 -7.98
CA GLU A 113 -10.94 16.72 -9.03
C GLU A 113 -9.52 16.21 -8.87
N ALA A 114 -8.93 15.80 -9.99
CA ALA A 114 -7.53 15.44 -10.05
C ALA A 114 -6.65 16.68 -10.00
N LEU A 115 -5.53 16.59 -9.28
CA LEU A 115 -4.48 17.61 -9.33
C LEU A 115 -3.93 17.79 -10.75
N PRO A 116 -3.38 18.97 -11.11
CA PRO A 116 -2.98 19.31 -12.47
C PRO A 116 -2.11 18.26 -13.19
N TYR A 117 -2.50 17.95 -14.42
CA TYR A 117 -1.81 17.09 -15.38
C TYR A 117 -2.15 17.55 -16.80
N LYS A 118 -1.34 17.18 -17.81
CA LYS A 118 -1.57 17.60 -19.21
C LYS A 118 -2.49 16.65 -19.95
N LYS A 119 -2.27 15.34 -19.82
CA LYS A 119 -3.01 14.31 -20.56
C LYS A 119 -2.94 12.98 -19.82
N VAL A 120 -3.96 12.15 -20.02
CA VAL A 120 -3.97 10.73 -19.62
C VAL A 120 -4.27 9.86 -20.84
N ILE A 121 -3.65 8.69 -20.93
CA ILE A 121 -3.80 7.71 -22.01
C ILE A 121 -4.08 6.32 -21.41
N GLY A 122 -4.86 5.49 -22.10
CA GLY A 122 -5.11 4.10 -21.71
C GLY A 122 -6.20 3.93 -20.65
N LEU A 123 -7.07 4.93 -20.48
CA LEU A 123 -8.22 4.85 -19.56
C LEU A 123 -9.20 3.76 -19.97
N GLU A 124 -9.36 3.55 -21.28
CA GLU A 124 -10.19 2.50 -21.89
C GLU A 124 -9.78 1.07 -21.50
N HIS A 125 -8.63 0.90 -20.84
CA HIS A 125 -8.18 -0.38 -20.32
C HIS A 125 -8.61 -0.65 -18.86
N VAL A 126 -9.30 0.31 -18.21
CA VAL A 126 -9.73 0.23 -16.82
C VAL A 126 -11.24 0.34 -16.75
N ASP A 127 -11.89 -0.75 -16.33
CA ASP A 127 -13.33 -0.86 -16.13
C ASP A 127 -13.75 -0.68 -14.66
N LYS A 128 -12.81 -0.83 -13.73
CA LYS A 128 -13.02 -0.68 -12.30
C LYS A 128 -11.81 -0.06 -11.61
N VAL A 129 -12.05 0.86 -10.69
CA VAL A 129 -11.03 1.32 -9.72
C VAL A 129 -11.54 1.12 -8.30
N VAL A 130 -10.66 0.71 -7.40
CA VAL A 130 -10.96 0.54 -5.97
C VAL A 130 -9.78 1.10 -5.19
N ASP A 131 -10.05 2.07 -4.32
CA ASP A 131 -9.10 2.49 -3.28
C ASP A 131 -9.38 1.70 -2.01
N VAL A 132 -8.33 1.15 -1.42
CA VAL A 132 -8.39 0.43 -0.15
C VAL A 132 -7.47 1.16 0.80
N ASP A 133 -8.07 1.93 1.71
CA ASP A 133 -7.38 2.75 2.67
C ASP A 133 -7.63 2.27 4.11
N GLN A 134 -7.15 3.05 5.08
CA GLN A 134 -7.36 2.79 6.51
C GLN A 134 -8.54 3.60 7.07
N SER A 135 -9.43 4.11 6.21
CA SER A 135 -10.63 4.79 6.68
C SER A 135 -11.53 3.80 7.43
N PRO A 136 -12.20 4.22 8.52
CA PRO A 136 -13.11 3.33 9.24
C PRO A 136 -14.22 2.81 8.32
N LEU A 137 -14.48 1.49 8.35
CA LEU A 137 -15.54 0.85 7.55
C LEU A 137 -16.95 1.42 7.85
N GLY A 138 -17.14 1.95 9.05
CA GLY A 138 -18.33 2.70 9.42
C GLY A 138 -18.09 3.49 10.70
N ARG A 139 -18.88 4.54 10.89
CA ARG A 139 -18.79 5.43 12.07
C ARG A 139 -19.71 5.01 13.21
N THR A 140 -20.41 3.87 13.07
CA THR A 140 -21.38 3.40 14.07
C THR A 140 -21.01 1.99 14.53
N PRO A 141 -21.36 1.61 15.78
CA PRO A 141 -21.13 0.26 16.30
C PRO A 141 -21.84 -0.86 15.51
N ARG A 142 -22.80 -0.50 14.64
CA ARG A 142 -23.54 -1.45 13.79
C ARG A 142 -22.77 -1.87 12.54
N SER A 143 -21.67 -1.19 12.20
CA SER A 143 -20.77 -1.61 11.13
C SER A 143 -19.70 -2.50 11.72
N ASN A 144 -19.95 -3.80 11.75
CA ASN A 144 -18.99 -4.81 12.20
C ASN A 144 -18.67 -5.78 11.04
N PRO A 145 -17.45 -6.33 11.00
CA PRO A 145 -17.19 -7.51 10.18
C PRO A 145 -18.12 -8.63 10.64
N ALA A 146 -18.91 -9.18 9.72
CA ALA A 146 -19.63 -10.42 10.00
C ALA A 146 -18.59 -11.55 10.16
N THR A 147 -18.53 -12.14 11.34
CA THR A 147 -17.66 -13.28 11.68
C THR A 147 -18.46 -14.55 11.83
#